data_AF-A0A8T6NKF3-F1
#
_entry.id   AF-A0A8T6NKF3-F1
#
_cell.length_a   1.000
_cell.length_b   1.000
_cell.length_c   1.000
_cell.angle_alpha   90.00
_cell.angle_beta   90.00
_cell.angle_gamma   90.00
#
_symmetry.space_group_name_H-M   'P 1'
#
loop_
_entity.id
_entity.type
_entity.pdbx_description
1 polymer ?
#
loop_
_entity_poly.entity_id
_entity_poly.type
_entity_poly.pdbx_seq_one_letter_code
_entity_poly.pdbx_strand_id
1 'polypeptide(L)'
;MTGSKEASFTDEDLLISARTVVRSCMEVREHENVLIVTDTETSRIARSIYEASSEATSRVLMMMMPELEEKGMEPPMPVADLMRRQDVIFLLTTKSMTHTRARSVASKEGARIASIPGVSPESFALGGFTADHNAMAAEITSLGPKLRRIREVRVTTDMGTDLRFQPGSQWVLEDTGICTRPGQVKNLPAGRVFVMPKGGNCP
;
A
#
# COMPACT_ATOMS: atom_id res chain seq x y z
N MET A 1 -17.10 -4.07 32.63
CA MET A 1 -15.74 -3.60 32.28
C MET A 1 -15.02 -4.72 31.58
N THR A 2 -15.27 -4.88 30.28
CA THR A 2 -14.59 -5.85 29.43
C THR A 2 -13.24 -5.26 29.06
N GLY A 3 -12.18 -5.65 29.76
CA GLY A 3 -10.82 -5.35 29.36
C GLY A 3 -10.55 -6.00 28.02
N SER A 4 -10.53 -5.18 26.96
CA SER A 4 -9.91 -5.53 25.69
C SER A 4 -8.45 -5.88 25.98
N LYS A 5 -8.07 -7.15 25.82
CA LYS A 5 -6.66 -7.54 25.75
C LYS A 5 -6.06 -6.79 24.56
N GLU A 6 -5.30 -5.73 24.81
CA GLU A 6 -4.42 -5.16 23.78
C GLU A 6 -3.49 -6.27 23.32
N ALA A 7 -3.53 -6.58 22.02
CA ALA A 7 -2.62 -7.54 21.44
C ALA A 7 -1.20 -6.95 21.53
N SER A 8 -0.36 -7.49 22.39
CA SER A 8 1.03 -7.06 22.49
C SER A 8 1.79 -7.52 21.25
N PHE A 9 2.35 -6.58 20.50
CA PHE A 9 3.25 -6.86 19.37
C PHE A 9 4.69 -6.40 19.71
N THR A 10 5.66 -6.99 19.04
CA THR A 10 7.10 -6.75 19.23
C THR A 10 7.73 -6.07 18.00
N ASP A 11 8.95 -5.56 18.14
CA ASP A 11 9.70 -5.04 16.99
C ASP A 11 10.06 -6.16 15.98
N GLU A 12 10.16 -7.41 16.43
CA GLU A 12 10.35 -8.56 15.53
C GLU A 12 9.10 -8.77 14.65
N ASP A 13 7.90 -8.58 15.18
CA ASP A 13 6.66 -8.70 14.39
C ASP A 13 6.57 -7.62 13.30
N LEU A 14 7.05 -6.41 13.60
CA LEU A 14 7.21 -5.35 12.60
C LEU A 14 8.24 -5.76 11.54
N LEU A 15 9.36 -6.35 11.94
CA LEU A 15 10.40 -6.81 11.01
C LEU A 15 9.91 -7.96 10.11
N ILE A 16 9.15 -8.91 10.64
CA ILE A 16 8.53 -10.00 9.86
C ILE A 16 7.58 -9.43 8.79
N SER A 17 6.74 -8.48 9.18
CA SER A 17 5.82 -7.80 8.27
C SER A 17 6.58 -7.00 7.21
N ALA A 18 7.65 -6.30 7.62
CA ALA A 18 8.53 -5.58 6.72
C ALA A 18 9.24 -6.50 5.70
N ARG A 19 9.74 -7.67 6.12
CA ARG A 19 10.32 -8.67 5.23
C ARG A 19 9.32 -9.16 4.20
N THR A 20 8.06 -9.37 4.60
CA THR A 20 6.99 -9.75 3.68
C THR A 20 6.74 -8.67 2.64
N VAL A 21 6.65 -7.41 3.06
CA VAL A 21 6.48 -6.27 2.14
C VAL A 21 7.65 -6.14 1.18
N VAL A 22 8.89 -6.22 1.67
CA VAL A 22 10.11 -6.06 0.85
C VAL A 22 10.30 -7.24 -0.12
N ARG A 23 10.15 -8.48 0.34
CA ARG A 23 10.47 -9.67 -0.45
C ARG A 23 9.30 -10.20 -1.27
N SER A 24 8.09 -10.21 -0.71
CA SER A 24 6.92 -10.80 -1.37
C SER A 24 6.12 -9.77 -2.17
N CYS A 25 5.92 -8.57 -1.62
CA CYS A 25 5.14 -7.54 -2.32
C CYS A 25 5.99 -6.79 -3.34
N MET A 26 7.17 -6.34 -2.94
CA MET A 26 8.05 -5.53 -3.79
C MET A 26 9.15 -6.33 -4.48
N GLU A 27 9.42 -7.58 -4.12
CA GLU A 27 10.52 -8.40 -4.69
C GLU A 27 11.81 -7.58 -4.91
N VAL A 28 12.28 -6.88 -3.87
CA VAL A 28 13.48 -6.04 -3.98
C VAL A 28 14.69 -6.89 -4.35
N ARG A 29 15.46 -6.43 -5.34
CA ARG A 29 16.65 -7.10 -5.86
C ARG A 29 17.93 -6.38 -5.40
N GLU A 30 19.03 -7.12 -5.36
CA GLU A 30 20.33 -6.63 -4.88
C GLU A 30 20.85 -5.39 -5.62
N HIS A 31 20.54 -5.23 -6.91
CA HIS A 31 20.98 -4.11 -7.73
C HIS A 31 20.06 -2.89 -7.69
N GLU A 32 18.91 -2.98 -7.04
CA GLU A 32 17.90 -1.91 -7.03
C GLU A 32 18.20 -0.86 -5.94
N ASN A 33 17.96 0.40 -6.26
CA ASN A 33 18.00 1.50 -5.31
C ASN A 33 16.65 1.62 -4.61
N VAL A 34 16.68 1.58 -3.27
CA VAL A 34 15.50 1.65 -2.42
C VAL A 34 15.48 2.98 -1.69
N LEU A 35 14.36 3.69 -1.76
CA LEU A 35 14.10 4.88 -0.97
C LEU A 35 12.91 4.68 -0.05
N ILE A 36 13.10 5.00 1.22
CA ILE A 36 12.07 4.99 2.25
C ILE A 36 11.83 6.44 2.66
N VAL A 37 10.63 6.94 2.43
CA VAL A 37 10.19 8.27 2.87
C VAL A 37 9.27 8.08 4.05
N THR A 38 9.62 8.69 5.19
CA THR A 38 8.88 8.59 6.44
C THR A 38 8.58 9.96 7.05
N ASP A 39 7.60 10.03 7.92
CA ASP A 39 7.47 11.11 8.90
C ASP A 39 7.81 10.63 10.32
N THR A 40 7.65 11.51 11.31
CA THR A 40 7.97 11.24 12.71
C THR A 40 7.13 10.11 13.29
N GLU A 41 5.83 10.07 12.98
CA GLU A 41 4.87 9.09 13.52
C GLU A 41 5.09 7.68 12.98
N THR A 42 5.44 7.58 11.70
CA THR A 42 5.63 6.30 10.98
C THR A 42 7.07 5.78 11.03
N SER A 43 7.98 6.53 11.66
CA SER A 43 9.43 6.26 11.72
C SER A 43 9.79 4.86 12.24
N ARG A 44 9.03 4.32 13.20
CA ARG A 44 9.25 2.97 13.75
C ARG A 44 9.05 1.88 12.69
N ILE A 45 8.01 2.01 11.86
CA ILE A 45 7.73 1.09 10.76
C ILE A 45 8.76 1.27 9.65
N ALA A 46 9.13 2.52 9.36
CA ALA A 46 10.16 2.84 8.37
C ALA A 46 11.51 2.22 8.71
N ARG A 47 11.87 2.19 9.99
CA ARG A 47 13.07 1.49 10.45
C ARG A 47 13.01 -0.01 10.16
N SER A 48 11.90 -0.69 10.45
CA SER A 48 11.75 -2.12 10.14
C SER A 48 11.82 -2.40 8.64
N ILE A 49 11.23 -1.53 7.80
CA ILE A 49 11.36 -1.61 6.33
C ILE A 49 12.80 -1.35 5.88
N TYR A 50 13.52 -0.43 6.51
CA TYR A 50 14.93 -0.18 6.22
C TYR A 50 15.80 -1.39 6.54
N GLU A 51 15.59 -2.00 7.71
CA GLU A 51 16.30 -3.21 8.14
C GLU A 51 16.02 -4.36 7.14
N ALA A 52 14.74 -4.61 6.83
CA ALA A 52 14.35 -5.64 5.84
C ALA A 52 14.89 -5.36 4.42
N SER A 53 14.92 -4.10 3.99
CA SER A 53 15.47 -3.72 2.68
C SER A 53 16.99 -3.89 2.63
N SER A 54 17.68 -3.61 3.75
CA SER A 54 19.13 -3.77 3.87
C SER A 54 19.56 -5.24 3.85
N GLU A 55 18.67 -6.17 4.20
CA GLU A 55 18.87 -7.60 3.97
C GLU A 55 18.82 -7.99 2.48
N ALA A 56 18.20 -7.18 1.62
CA ALA A 56 17.99 -7.48 0.20
C ALA A 56 18.97 -6.72 -0.72
N THR A 57 19.36 -5.49 -0.37
CA THR A 57 20.30 -4.67 -1.12
C THR A 57 21.12 -3.75 -0.22
N SER A 58 22.32 -3.39 -0.64
CA SER A 58 23.17 -2.38 0.02
C SER A 58 22.82 -0.93 -0.36
N ARG A 59 21.86 -0.73 -1.28
CA ARG A 59 21.50 0.58 -1.85
C ARG A 59 20.19 1.11 -1.24
N VAL A 60 20.16 1.27 0.08
CA VAL A 60 18.97 1.73 0.81
C VAL A 60 19.17 3.13 1.37
N LEU A 61 18.25 4.03 1.10
CA LEU A 61 18.18 5.36 1.68
C LEU A 61 16.87 5.52 2.47
N MET A 62 16.96 6.11 3.66
CA MET A 62 15.81 6.50 4.46
C MET A 62 15.84 8.02 4.68
N MET A 63 14.73 8.68 4.39
CA MET A 63 14.54 10.11 4.60
C MET A 63 13.35 10.34 5.49
N MET A 64 13.53 11.19 6.50
CA MET A 64 12.45 11.68 7.33
C MET A 64 12.10 13.11 6.89
N MET A 65 10.80 13.36 6.67
CA MET A 65 10.27 14.69 6.38
C MET A 65 9.22 15.08 7.43
N PRO A 66 8.95 16.38 7.62
CA PRO A 66 7.83 16.83 8.44
C PRO A 66 6.50 16.24 7.95
N GLU A 67 5.55 16.08 8.86
CA GLU A 67 4.20 15.68 8.48
C GLU A 67 3.60 16.69 7.50
N LEU A 68 2.93 16.19 6.46
CA LEU A 68 2.16 17.04 5.55
C LEU A 68 0.88 17.50 6.24
N GLU A 69 0.46 18.74 5.98
CA GLU A 69 -0.78 19.28 6.52
C GLU A 69 -2.01 18.54 5.96
N GLU A 70 -2.00 18.28 4.64
CA GLU A 70 -3.11 17.67 3.92
C GLU A 70 -2.69 16.48 3.05
N LYS A 71 -3.66 15.62 2.70
CA LYS A 71 -3.45 14.50 1.77
C LYS A 71 -3.26 15.05 0.36
N GLY A 72 -2.30 14.51 -0.39
CA GLY A 72 -2.02 14.92 -1.76
C GLY A 72 -1.11 16.15 -1.88
N MET A 73 -0.62 16.70 -0.77
CA MET A 73 0.41 17.74 -0.78
C MET A 73 1.73 17.21 -1.35
N GLU A 74 2.42 18.04 -2.13
CA GLU A 74 3.73 17.67 -2.68
C GLU A 74 4.78 17.58 -1.58
N PRO A 75 5.70 16.59 -1.65
CA PRO A 75 6.83 16.56 -0.76
C PRO A 75 7.82 17.68 -1.08
N PRO A 76 8.75 18.00 -0.16
CA PRO A 76 9.85 18.91 -0.43
C PRO A 76 10.61 18.53 -1.71
N MET A 77 11.04 19.54 -2.48
CA MET A 77 11.75 19.34 -3.75
C MET A 77 12.91 18.32 -3.69
N PRO A 78 13.78 18.31 -2.66
CA PRO A 78 14.85 17.31 -2.56
C PRO A 78 14.33 15.87 -2.51
N VAL A 79 13.20 15.63 -1.83
CA VAL A 79 12.55 14.31 -1.76
C VAL A 79 12.01 13.94 -3.14
N ALA A 80 11.30 14.86 -3.79
CA ALA A 80 10.74 14.63 -5.13
C ALA A 80 11.82 14.29 -6.17
N ASP A 81 12.96 14.96 -6.12
CA ASP A 81 14.08 14.71 -7.04
C ASP A 81 14.77 13.37 -6.76
N LEU A 82 14.92 13.02 -5.48
CA LEU A 82 15.50 11.73 -5.11
C LEU A 82 14.60 10.57 -5.55
N MET A 83 13.28 10.69 -5.35
CA MET A 83 12.28 9.69 -5.76
C MET A 83 12.41 9.29 -7.23
N ARG A 84 12.75 10.22 -8.14
CA ARG A 84 12.86 9.92 -9.58
C ARG A 84 14.01 8.99 -9.96
N ARG A 85 14.99 8.83 -9.07
CA ARG A 85 16.23 8.07 -9.35
C ARG A 85 16.23 6.69 -8.70
N GLN A 86 15.10 6.26 -8.14
CA GLN A 86 15.00 5.03 -7.35
C GLN A 86 14.20 3.99 -8.10
N ASP A 87 14.55 2.73 -7.88
CA ASP A 87 13.86 1.59 -8.48
C ASP A 87 12.64 1.20 -7.63
N VAL A 88 12.78 1.31 -6.30
CA VAL A 88 11.75 0.97 -5.31
C VAL A 88 11.58 2.10 -4.31
N ILE A 89 10.34 2.50 -4.05
CA ILE A 89 10.00 3.58 -3.12
C ILE A 89 8.93 3.11 -2.13
N PHE A 90 9.21 3.28 -0.85
CA PHE A 90 8.25 3.12 0.24
C PHE A 90 7.83 4.51 0.74
N LEU A 91 6.54 4.83 0.60
CA LEU A 91 5.94 6.05 1.13
C LEU A 91 5.18 5.70 2.42
N LEU A 92 5.87 5.81 3.55
CA LEU A 92 5.36 5.54 4.89
C LEU A 92 5.05 6.88 5.54
N THR A 93 3.89 7.46 5.26
CA THR A 93 3.57 8.81 5.74
C THR A 93 2.17 8.84 6.33
N THR A 94 1.94 9.67 7.32
CA THR A 94 0.64 9.82 8.00
C THR A 94 -0.41 10.32 7.01
N LYS A 95 -0.04 11.26 6.14
CA LYS A 95 -0.88 11.69 5.01
C LYS A 95 -0.47 11.01 3.72
N SER A 96 -1.45 10.61 2.91
CA SER A 96 -1.20 9.96 1.62
C SER A 96 -0.57 10.92 0.61
N MET A 97 0.47 10.42 -0.06
CA MET A 97 1.11 11.07 -1.21
C MET A 97 0.75 10.39 -2.55
N THR A 98 -0.25 9.50 -2.55
CA THR A 98 -0.62 8.68 -3.71
C THR A 98 -1.04 9.55 -4.89
N HIS A 99 -1.65 10.73 -4.68
CA HIS A 99 -2.11 11.63 -5.74
C HIS A 99 -1.19 12.84 -5.97
N THR A 100 0.11 12.70 -5.74
CA THR A 100 1.11 13.76 -5.99
C THR A 100 1.76 13.67 -7.38
N ARG A 101 2.25 14.80 -7.87
CA ARG A 101 3.12 14.93 -9.04
C ARG A 101 4.46 14.24 -8.80
N ALA A 102 5.08 14.40 -7.63
CA ALA A 102 6.33 13.73 -7.30
C ALA A 102 6.23 12.21 -7.50
N ARG A 103 5.21 11.57 -6.92
CA ARG A 103 4.91 10.15 -7.12
C ARG A 103 4.65 9.84 -8.59
N SER A 104 3.85 10.67 -9.29
CA SER A 104 3.55 10.42 -10.70
C SER A 104 4.74 10.48 -11.63
N VAL A 105 5.69 11.37 -11.36
CA VAL A 105 6.92 11.45 -12.15
C VAL A 105 7.80 10.24 -11.85
N ALA A 106 8.01 9.91 -10.58
CA ALA A 106 8.81 8.74 -10.20
C ALA A 106 8.27 7.43 -10.83
N SER A 107 6.95 7.20 -10.79
CA SER A 107 6.36 6.02 -11.43
C SER A 107 6.53 6.01 -12.96
N LYS A 108 6.51 7.19 -13.61
CA LYS A 108 6.72 7.30 -15.06
C LYS A 108 8.17 7.00 -15.46
N GLU A 109 9.13 7.33 -14.60
CA GLU A 109 10.55 7.00 -14.76
C GLU A 109 10.84 5.51 -14.44
N GLY A 110 9.83 4.74 -14.02
CA GLY A 110 9.93 3.30 -13.81
C GLY A 110 9.96 2.85 -12.35
N ALA A 111 9.97 3.78 -11.39
CA ALA A 111 9.99 3.45 -9.97
C ALA A 111 8.72 2.67 -9.55
N ARG A 112 8.91 1.64 -8.74
CA ARG A 112 7.84 0.85 -8.12
C ARG A 112 7.55 1.42 -6.74
N ILE A 113 6.29 1.76 -6.48
CA ILE A 113 5.93 2.56 -5.30
C ILE A 113 4.91 1.81 -4.44
N ALA A 114 5.28 1.53 -3.20
CA ALA A 114 4.36 1.12 -2.15
C ALA A 114 4.02 2.31 -1.27
N SER A 115 2.76 2.72 -1.24
CA SER A 115 2.26 3.75 -0.31
C SER A 115 1.48 3.12 0.82
N ILE A 116 1.84 3.46 2.05
CA ILE A 116 1.25 2.88 3.25
C ILE A 116 0.82 4.02 4.19
N PRO A 117 -0.24 4.76 3.84
CA PRO A 117 -0.57 5.98 4.56
C PRO A 117 -1.22 5.70 5.92
N GLY A 118 -0.74 6.38 6.97
CA GLY A 118 -1.36 6.40 8.29
C GLY A 118 -1.45 5.03 8.98
N VAL A 119 -0.52 4.12 8.68
CA VAL A 119 -0.48 2.79 9.28
C VAL A 119 0.04 2.88 10.72
N SER A 120 -0.69 2.28 11.67
CA SER A 120 -0.22 2.14 13.04
C SER A 120 0.74 0.94 13.15
N PRO A 121 1.72 0.97 14.08
CA PRO A 121 2.61 -0.17 14.30
C PRO A 121 1.86 -1.47 14.60
N GLU A 122 0.78 -1.40 15.38
CA GLU A 122 -0.07 -2.55 15.67
C GLU A 122 -0.71 -3.12 14.39
N SER A 123 -1.30 -2.26 13.54
CA SER A 123 -1.90 -2.70 12.29
C SER A 123 -0.87 -3.22 11.30
N PHE A 124 0.36 -2.72 11.35
CA PHE A 124 1.46 -3.21 10.54
C PHE A 124 1.91 -4.60 10.99
N ALA A 125 2.09 -4.79 12.30
CA ALA A 125 2.56 -6.05 12.90
C ALA A 125 1.53 -7.19 12.83
N LEU A 126 0.26 -6.89 13.05
CA LEU A 126 -0.79 -7.89 13.26
C LEU A 126 -1.86 -7.92 12.15
N GLY A 127 -1.86 -6.92 11.27
CA GLY A 127 -2.89 -6.74 10.24
C GLY A 127 -2.52 -7.40 8.91
N GLY A 128 -3.11 -6.86 7.83
CA GLY A 128 -3.06 -7.44 6.48
C GLY A 128 -1.68 -7.47 5.80
N PHE A 129 -0.62 -7.02 6.46
CA PHE A 129 0.77 -7.10 5.97
C PHE A 129 1.42 -8.46 6.26
N THR A 130 0.85 -9.23 7.18
CA THR A 130 1.26 -10.60 7.49
C THR A 130 0.60 -11.63 6.57
N ALA A 131 -0.31 -11.19 5.69
CA ALA A 131 -1.06 -12.07 4.82
C ALA A 131 -0.19 -12.66 3.70
N ASP A 132 -0.51 -13.89 3.28
CA ASP A 132 0.08 -14.46 2.06
C ASP A 132 -0.51 -13.76 0.83
N HIS A 133 0.22 -12.77 0.34
CA HIS A 133 -0.15 -11.97 -0.82
C HIS A 133 -0.27 -12.80 -2.11
N ASN A 134 0.45 -13.93 -2.23
CA ASN A 134 0.34 -14.82 -3.37
C ASN A 134 -0.97 -15.63 -3.33
N ALA A 135 -1.31 -16.18 -2.16
CA ALA A 135 -2.59 -16.84 -1.97
C ALA A 135 -3.77 -15.87 -2.17
N MET A 136 -3.66 -14.66 -1.63
CA MET A 136 -4.63 -13.58 -1.82
C MET A 136 -4.78 -13.20 -3.31
N ALA A 137 -3.67 -13.08 -4.05
CA ALA A 137 -3.70 -12.82 -5.48
C ALA A 137 -4.43 -13.92 -6.26
N ALA A 138 -4.20 -15.18 -5.90
CA ALA A 138 -4.88 -16.32 -6.52
C ALA A 138 -6.39 -16.31 -6.23
N GLU A 139 -6.79 -16.01 -4.99
CA GLU A 139 -8.19 -15.94 -4.59
C GLU A 139 -8.92 -14.80 -5.31
N ILE A 140 -8.35 -13.59 -5.32
CA ILE A 140 -8.92 -12.43 -6.04
C ILE A 140 -9.06 -12.74 -7.54
N THR A 141 -8.06 -13.38 -8.14
CA THR A 141 -8.09 -13.78 -9.55
C THR A 141 -9.23 -14.78 -9.81
N SER A 142 -9.48 -15.71 -8.89
CA SER A 142 -10.57 -16.70 -9.00
C SER A 142 -11.97 -16.06 -8.94
N LEU A 143 -12.11 -14.91 -8.27
CA LEU A 143 -13.37 -14.17 -8.19
C LEU A 143 -13.70 -13.43 -9.49
N GLY A 144 -12.68 -13.07 -10.28
CA GLY A 144 -12.84 -12.24 -11.48
C GLY A 144 -13.92 -12.73 -12.46
N PRO A 145 -13.93 -14.01 -12.87
CA PRO A 145 -14.96 -14.54 -13.77
C PRO A 145 -16.38 -14.48 -13.19
N LYS A 146 -16.53 -14.64 -11.87
CA LYS A 146 -17.83 -14.55 -11.19
C LYS A 146 -18.32 -13.11 -11.14
N LEU A 147 -17.46 -12.18 -10.73
CA LEU A 147 -17.77 -10.76 -10.60
C LEU A 147 -18.16 -10.10 -11.93
N ARG A 148 -17.49 -10.46 -13.03
CA ARG A 148 -17.82 -9.96 -14.38
C ARG A 148 -19.23 -10.34 -14.86
N ARG A 149 -19.87 -11.36 -14.27
CA ARG A 149 -21.23 -11.79 -14.62
C ARG A 149 -22.32 -11.11 -13.78
N ILE A 150 -21.94 -10.42 -12.71
CA ILE A 150 -22.88 -9.74 -11.82
C ILE A 150 -23.47 -8.52 -12.54
N ARG A 151 -24.80 -8.39 -12.49
CA ARG A 151 -25.54 -7.27 -13.11
C ARG A 151 -26.17 -6.33 -12.10
N GLU A 152 -26.34 -6.78 -10.87
CA GLU A 152 -26.92 -6.02 -9.77
C GLU A 152 -26.21 -6.40 -8.48
N VAL A 153 -25.86 -5.39 -7.68
CA VAL A 153 -25.31 -5.54 -6.33
C VAL A 153 -26.29 -4.92 -5.36
N ARG A 154 -26.64 -5.66 -4.30
CA ARG A 154 -27.46 -5.18 -3.19
C ARG A 154 -26.65 -5.22 -1.90
N VAL A 155 -26.54 -4.09 -1.21
CA VAL A 155 -25.86 -3.95 0.06
C VAL A 155 -26.91 -3.69 1.14
N THR A 156 -27.04 -4.63 2.08
CA THR A 156 -27.97 -4.51 3.21
C THR A 156 -27.23 -4.55 4.54
N THR A 157 -27.67 -3.75 5.51
CA THR A 157 -27.17 -3.80 6.89
C THR A 157 -28.34 -3.86 7.88
N ASP A 158 -28.12 -4.45 9.06
CA ASP A 158 -29.12 -4.51 10.13
C ASP A 158 -29.52 -3.11 10.65
N MET A 159 -28.65 -2.12 10.43
CA MET A 159 -28.88 -0.71 10.73
C MET A 159 -29.76 0.01 9.70
N GLY A 160 -30.28 -0.71 8.69
CA GLY A 160 -31.28 -0.20 7.74
C GLY A 160 -30.72 0.30 6.40
N THR A 161 -29.44 0.08 6.09
CA THR A 161 -28.94 0.31 4.73
C THR A 161 -29.57 -0.72 3.80
N ASP A 162 -30.16 -0.29 2.67
CA ASP A 162 -30.55 -1.13 1.53
C ASP A 162 -30.24 -0.38 0.23
N LEU A 163 -29.05 -0.61 -0.31
CA LEU A 163 -28.56 0.06 -1.52
C LEU A 163 -28.49 -0.94 -2.67
N ARG A 164 -29.01 -0.56 -3.83
CA ARG A 164 -28.91 -1.35 -5.06
C ARG A 164 -28.24 -0.55 -6.16
N PHE A 165 -27.27 -1.14 -6.84
CA PHE A 165 -26.61 -0.52 -7.97
C PHE A 165 -26.17 -1.57 -8.99
N GLN A 166 -25.97 -1.12 -10.23
CA GLN A 166 -25.40 -1.95 -11.28
C GLN A 166 -23.88 -1.70 -11.33
N PRO A 167 -23.03 -2.73 -11.20
CA PRO A 167 -21.61 -2.56 -11.34
C PRO A 167 -21.26 -2.21 -12.80
N GLY A 168 -20.22 -1.39 -12.98
CA GLY A 168 -19.58 -1.16 -14.27
C GLY A 168 -19.01 -2.45 -14.86
N SER A 169 -18.59 -2.39 -16.12
CA SER A 169 -18.00 -3.55 -16.82
C SER A 169 -16.56 -3.86 -16.38
N GLN A 170 -15.87 -2.89 -15.76
CA GLN A 170 -14.46 -2.99 -15.39
C GLN A 170 -14.30 -3.13 -13.87
N TRP A 171 -14.15 -4.37 -13.42
CA TRP A 171 -13.74 -4.69 -12.06
C TRP A 171 -12.23 -4.55 -11.90
N VAL A 172 -11.80 -3.85 -10.85
CA VAL A 172 -10.38 -3.75 -10.47
C VAL A 172 -10.05 -4.90 -9.53
N LEU A 173 -9.28 -5.84 -10.04
CA LEU A 173 -8.86 -7.08 -9.35
C LEU A 173 -7.37 -7.08 -8.99
N GLU A 174 -6.68 -5.97 -9.27
CA GLU A 174 -5.22 -5.92 -9.20
C GLU A 174 -4.71 -5.46 -7.83
N ASP A 175 -5.56 -5.17 -6.85
CA ASP A 175 -5.14 -4.76 -5.50
C ASP A 175 -4.75 -5.99 -4.67
N THR A 176 -3.77 -6.75 -5.16
CA THR A 176 -3.23 -7.98 -4.54
C THR A 176 -2.07 -7.71 -3.58
N GLY A 177 -1.48 -6.51 -3.65
CA GLY A 177 -0.30 -6.10 -2.89
C GLY A 177 1.01 -6.35 -3.62
N ILE A 178 1.00 -7.09 -4.72
CA ILE A 178 2.20 -7.36 -5.53
C ILE A 178 2.51 -6.17 -6.45
N CYS A 179 3.73 -5.66 -6.38
CA CYS A 179 4.22 -4.49 -7.10
C CYS A 179 5.59 -4.81 -7.75
N THR A 180 5.56 -5.70 -8.74
CA THR A 180 6.78 -6.24 -9.38
C THR A 180 7.09 -5.61 -10.73
N ARG A 181 6.12 -4.95 -11.38
CA ARG A 181 6.33 -4.35 -12.71
C ARG A 181 6.80 -2.90 -12.58
N PRO A 182 7.76 -2.45 -13.42
CA PRO A 182 8.21 -1.06 -13.43
C PRO A 182 7.04 -0.07 -13.55
N GLY A 183 7.12 1.01 -12.77
CA GLY A 183 6.11 2.07 -12.74
C GLY A 183 4.80 1.72 -12.02
N GLN A 184 4.69 0.52 -11.43
CA GLN A 184 3.52 0.18 -10.62
C GLN A 184 3.47 0.97 -9.32
N VAL A 185 2.25 1.31 -8.93
CA VAL A 185 1.95 1.94 -7.66
C VAL A 185 0.89 1.10 -6.95
N LYS A 186 1.14 0.76 -5.69
CA LYS A 186 0.19 0.03 -4.84
C LYS A 186 0.04 0.73 -3.50
N ASN A 187 -1.19 0.71 -2.98
CA ASN A 187 -1.46 1.11 -1.61
C ASN A 187 -1.53 -0.18 -0.76
N LEU A 188 -0.78 -0.24 0.34
CA LEU A 188 -0.84 -1.37 1.27
C LEU A 188 -1.55 -0.93 2.59
N PRO A 189 -2.24 -1.83 3.29
CA PRO A 189 -2.46 -3.24 2.96
C PRO A 189 -3.44 -3.39 1.78
N ALA A 190 -3.23 -4.44 0.99
CA ALA A 190 -4.03 -4.75 -0.20
C ALA A 190 -5.18 -5.71 0.15
N GLY A 191 -5.81 -6.30 -0.87
CA GLY A 191 -6.84 -7.32 -0.70
C GLY A 191 -8.26 -6.85 -1.02
N ARG A 192 -8.39 -5.75 -1.77
CA ARG A 192 -9.70 -5.20 -2.14
C ARG A 192 -10.03 -5.48 -3.59
N VAL A 193 -11.32 -5.64 -3.85
CA VAL A 193 -11.87 -5.66 -5.19
C VAL A 193 -12.91 -4.56 -5.27
N PHE A 194 -12.83 -3.73 -6.30
CA PHE A 194 -13.73 -2.59 -6.44
C PHE A 194 -14.14 -2.39 -7.90
N VAL A 195 -15.28 -1.74 -8.07
CA VAL A 195 -15.87 -1.42 -9.38
C VAL A 195 -16.62 -0.11 -9.25
N MET A 196 -16.54 0.72 -10.29
CA MET A 196 -17.40 1.91 -10.35
C MET A 196 -18.82 1.51 -10.76
N PRO A 197 -19.87 2.02 -10.09
CA PRO A 197 -21.24 1.82 -10.52
C PRO A 197 -21.48 2.40 -11.92
N LYS A 198 -22.35 1.76 -12.71
CA LYS A 198 -22.82 2.35 -13.97
C LYS A 198 -23.53 3.68 -13.70
N GLY A 199 -23.11 4.73 -14.40
CA GLY A 199 -23.67 6.09 -14.26
C GLY A 199 -23.08 6.92 -13.12
N GLY A 200 -22.13 6.37 -12.35
CA GLY A 200 -21.35 7.14 -11.39
C GLY A 200 -20.21 7.89 -12.06
N ASN A 201 -20.45 9.13 -12.50
CA ASN A 201 -19.36 10.10 -12.64
C ASN A 201 -19.05 10.62 -11.24
N CYS A 202 -17.95 10.17 -10.63
CA CYS A 202 -17.34 10.97 -9.57
C CYS A 202 -16.47 12.04 -10.25
N PRO A 203 -16.66 13.34 -9.95
CA PRO A 203 -15.70 14.37 -10.30
C PRO A 203 -14.34 14.16 -9.64
#